data_AF-A0A241VRT5-F1
#
_entry.id   AF-A0A241VRT5-F1
#
_cell.length_a   1.000
_cell.length_b   1.000
_cell.length_c   1.000
_cell.angle_alpha   90.00
_cell.angle_beta   90.00
_cell.angle_gamma   90.00
#
_symmetry.space_group_name_H-M   'P 1'
#
loop_
_entity.id
_entity.type
_entity.pdbx_description
1 polymer ?
#
loop_
_entity_poly.entity_id
_entity_poly.type
_entity_poly.pdbx_seq_one_letter_code
_entity_poly.pdbx_strand_id
1 'polypeptide(L)'
;MHFWNVNKLIDLLRENKVTESGFKNYYIASSILIFFSYLALTLTPESSATEAWASFILQVGLLISWINAIFKANGGEHGRDFLKRFIALYLPVTIQSLVIFIAIAVVIEALLPMLTVNMDEAALKQFTTIKDLSFEVIISCYIYWRIFKAIKRINQPQQS
;
A
#
# COMPACT_ATOMS: atom_id res chain seq x y z
N MET A 1 21.86 -1.44 5.55
CA MET A 1 20.79 -2.38 5.92
C MET A 1 21.40 -3.76 6.06
N HIS A 2 21.15 -4.44 7.17
CA HIS A 2 21.63 -5.81 7.43
C HIS A 2 20.46 -6.79 7.28
N PHE A 3 20.40 -7.48 6.15
CA PHE A 3 19.32 -8.42 5.83
C PHE A 3 19.53 -9.82 6.42
N TRP A 4 20.80 -10.24 6.57
CA TRP A 4 21.17 -11.59 6.98
C TRP A 4 21.77 -11.66 8.38
N ASN A 5 22.53 -10.64 8.79
CA ASN A 5 23.19 -10.60 10.09
C ASN A 5 22.30 -9.90 11.13
N VAL A 6 21.42 -10.68 11.77
CA VAL A 6 20.48 -10.20 12.79
C VAL A 6 21.21 -9.70 14.04
N ASN A 7 22.31 -10.34 14.46
CA ASN A 7 23.08 -9.91 15.64
C ASN A 7 23.62 -8.49 15.47
N LYS A 8 24.19 -8.18 14.30
CA LYS A 8 24.64 -6.82 14.00
C LYS A 8 23.50 -5.81 13.99
N LEU A 9 22.31 -6.20 13.51
CA LEU A 9 21.13 -5.33 13.57
C LEU A 9 20.69 -5.10 15.02
N ILE A 10 20.69 -6.13 15.87
CA ILE A 10 20.38 -6.01 17.30
C ILE A 10 21.32 -5.01 17.97
N ASP A 11 22.62 -5.10 17.72
CA ASP A 11 23.62 -4.19 18.29
C ASP A 11 23.35 -2.74 17.85
N LEU A 12 23.11 -2.51 16.55
CA LEU A 12 22.77 -1.19 16.04
C LEU A 12 21.47 -0.63 16.62
N LEU A 13 20.47 -1.48 16.85
CA LEU A 13 19.21 -1.08 17.49
C LEU A 13 19.41 -0.70 18.96
N ARG A 14 20.18 -1.50 19.72
CA ARG A 14 20.54 -1.21 21.11
C ARG A 14 21.27 0.12 21.25
N GLU A 15 22.13 0.43 20.30
CA GLU A 15 22.90 1.67 20.26
C GLU A 15 22.14 2.85 19.62
N ASN A 16 20.87 2.67 19.23
CA ASN A 16 20.08 3.68 18.49
C ASN A 16 20.76 4.22 17.22
N LYS A 17 21.54 3.38 16.53
CA LYS A 17 22.30 3.72 15.31
C LYS A 17 21.58 3.43 14.00
N VAL A 18 20.34 2.93 14.06
CA VAL A 18 19.53 2.72 12.85
C VAL A 18 18.87 4.05 12.47
N THR A 19 19.16 4.55 11.27
CA THR A 19 18.60 5.81 10.77
C THR A 19 17.13 5.68 10.37
N GLU A 20 16.46 6.80 10.17
CA GLU A 20 15.09 6.86 9.64
C GLU A 20 15.00 6.21 8.23
N SER A 21 15.99 6.38 7.34
CA SER A 21 16.05 5.57 6.10
C SER A 21 16.15 4.09 6.38
N GLY A 22 16.95 3.72 7.38
CA GLY A 22 17.15 2.34 7.78
C GLY A 22 15.81 1.68 8.08
N PHE A 23 15.04 2.27 8.98
CA PHE A 23 13.70 1.79 9.33
C PHE A 23 12.73 1.79 8.14
N LYS A 24 12.74 2.84 7.30
CA LYS A 24 11.93 2.89 6.07
C LYS A 24 12.27 1.72 5.13
N ASN A 25 13.56 1.44 4.91
CA ASN A 25 14.00 0.39 4.00
C ASN A 25 13.69 -1.01 4.55
N TYR A 26 13.81 -1.21 5.88
CA TYR A 26 13.29 -2.42 6.54
C TYR A 26 11.80 -2.59 6.30
N TYR A 27 11.00 -1.53 6.47
CA TYR A 27 9.57 -1.60 6.21
C TYR A 27 9.24 -1.94 4.75
N ILE A 28 9.88 -1.30 3.77
CA ILE A 28 9.66 -1.59 2.34
C ILE A 28 10.02 -3.05 2.03
N ALA A 29 11.21 -3.50 2.44
CA ALA A 29 11.66 -4.86 2.16
C ALA A 29 10.73 -5.91 2.79
N SER A 30 10.35 -5.73 4.06
CA SER A 30 9.40 -6.62 4.73
C SER A 30 8.03 -6.63 4.05
N SER A 31 7.54 -5.48 3.59
CA SER A 31 6.26 -5.38 2.90
C SER A 31 6.29 -6.08 1.53
N ILE A 32 7.41 -5.99 0.80
CA ILE A 32 7.60 -6.73 -0.46
C ILE A 32 7.57 -8.25 -0.22
N LEU A 33 8.17 -8.75 0.86
CA LEU A 33 8.10 -10.17 1.22
C LEU A 33 6.65 -10.62 1.54
N ILE A 34 5.86 -9.75 2.17
CA ILE A 34 4.43 -10.00 2.38
C ILE A 34 3.69 -10.06 1.03
N PHE A 35 3.97 -9.14 0.10
CA PHE A 35 3.38 -9.17 -1.23
C PHE A 35 3.76 -10.43 -2.02
N PHE A 36 4.97 -10.95 -1.87
CA PHE A 36 5.33 -12.26 -2.46
C PHE A 36 4.48 -13.39 -1.90
N SER A 37 4.17 -13.34 -0.60
CA SER A 37 3.30 -14.32 0.04
C SER A 37 1.87 -14.22 -0.52
N TYR A 38 1.36 -13.01 -0.73
CA TYR A 38 0.06 -12.78 -1.37
C TYR A 38 0.02 -13.27 -2.82
N LEU A 39 1.08 -12.99 -3.59
CA LEU A 39 1.22 -13.48 -4.97
C LEU A 39 1.19 -15.02 -5.01
N ALA A 40 1.93 -15.68 -4.12
CA ALA A 40 1.93 -17.14 -4.04
C ALA A 40 0.55 -17.74 -3.74
N LEU A 41 -0.26 -17.06 -2.91
CA LEU A 41 -1.63 -17.46 -2.61
C LEU A 41 -2.61 -17.20 -3.78
N THR A 42 -2.32 -16.21 -4.62
CA THR A 42 -3.17 -15.82 -5.74
C THR A 42 -2.97 -16.71 -6.97
N LEU A 43 -1.76 -17.27 -7.14
CA LEU A 43 -1.40 -18.19 -8.22
C LEU A 43 -2.06 -19.57 -8.02
N THR A 44 -3.33 -19.67 -8.39
CA THR A 44 -4.12 -20.91 -8.42
C THR A 44 -4.32 -21.40 -9.87
N PRO A 45 -4.69 -22.68 -10.11
CA PRO A 45 -4.91 -23.20 -11.47
C PRO A 45 -5.96 -22.43 -12.28
N GLU A 46 -6.92 -21.79 -11.62
CA GLU A 46 -8.00 -21.02 -12.24
C GLU A 46 -7.65 -19.53 -12.43
N SER A 47 -6.56 -19.07 -11.80
CA SER A 47 -6.12 -17.67 -11.87
C SER A 47 -5.32 -17.37 -13.13
N SER A 48 -5.49 -16.16 -13.65
CA SER A 48 -4.61 -15.62 -14.68
C SER A 48 -3.29 -15.21 -14.04
N ALA A 49 -2.23 -15.99 -14.29
CA ALA A 49 -0.89 -15.69 -13.78
C ALA A 49 -0.43 -14.28 -14.18
N THR A 50 -0.77 -13.84 -15.39
CA THR A 50 -0.48 -12.48 -15.88
C THR A 50 -1.14 -11.40 -15.02
N GLU A 51 -2.40 -11.58 -14.62
CA GLU A 51 -3.14 -10.62 -13.78
C GLU A 51 -2.56 -10.57 -12.37
N ALA A 52 -2.23 -11.73 -11.80
CA ALA A 52 -1.61 -11.82 -10.48
C ALA A 52 -0.25 -11.10 -10.45
N TRP A 53 0.60 -11.31 -11.46
CA TRP A 53 1.88 -10.61 -11.59
C TRP A 53 1.70 -9.10 -11.83
N ALA A 54 0.72 -8.70 -12.65
CA ALA A 54 0.43 -7.29 -12.90
C ALA A 54 0.03 -6.57 -11.60
N SER A 55 -0.89 -7.14 -10.82
CA SER A 55 -1.29 -6.60 -9.50
C SER A 55 -0.09 -6.53 -8.54
N PHE A 56 0.71 -7.60 -8.44
CA PHE A 56 1.91 -7.60 -7.61
C PHE A 56 2.89 -6.48 -7.95
N ILE A 57 3.27 -6.34 -9.23
CA ILE A 57 4.21 -5.31 -9.69
C ILE A 57 3.65 -3.91 -9.38
N LEU A 58 2.37 -3.72 -9.63
CA LEU A 58 1.68 -2.46 -9.39
C LEU A 58 1.68 -2.08 -7.91
N GLN A 59 1.37 -3.02 -7.03
CA GLN A 59 1.35 -2.80 -5.58
C GLN A 59 2.76 -2.57 -5.01
N VAL A 60 3.78 -3.27 -5.50
CA VAL A 60 5.19 -3.00 -5.17
C VAL A 60 5.58 -1.58 -5.61
N GLY A 61 5.22 -1.18 -6.83
CA GLY A 61 5.45 0.17 -7.33
C GLY A 61 4.79 1.24 -6.47
N LEU A 62 3.51 1.07 -6.15
CA LEU A 62 2.76 1.97 -5.29
C LEU A 62 3.37 2.08 -3.89
N LEU A 63 3.71 0.95 -3.27
CA LEU A 63 4.37 0.91 -1.97
C LEU A 63 5.67 1.73 -1.99
N ILE A 64 6.58 1.45 -2.94
CA ILE A 64 7.87 2.13 -3.01
C ILE A 64 7.67 3.63 -3.25
N SER A 65 6.83 4.00 -4.22
CA SER A 65 6.58 5.40 -4.57
C SER A 65 5.96 6.18 -3.41
N TRP A 66 4.89 5.66 -2.80
CA TRP A 66 4.19 6.34 -1.73
C TRP A 66 5.01 6.40 -0.44
N ILE A 67 5.66 5.32 -0.03
CA ILE A 67 6.50 5.34 1.18
C ILE A 67 7.63 6.35 1.04
N ASN A 68 8.27 6.46 -0.12
CA ASN A 68 9.29 7.49 -0.34
C ASN A 68 8.70 8.91 -0.36
N ALA A 69 7.51 9.11 -0.96
CA ALA A 69 6.84 10.41 -0.95
C ALA A 69 6.46 10.86 0.47
N ILE A 70 5.90 9.94 1.27
CA ILE A 70 5.51 10.18 2.66
C ILE A 70 6.77 10.37 3.53
N PHE A 71 7.83 9.61 3.30
CA PHE A 71 9.12 9.78 3.98
C PHE A 71 9.70 11.17 3.75
N LYS A 72 9.70 11.64 2.50
CA LYS A 72 10.12 13.00 2.15
C LYS A 72 9.25 14.05 2.82
N ALA A 73 7.93 13.84 2.86
CA ALA A 73 7.01 14.72 3.58
C ALA A 73 7.24 14.72 5.11
N ASN A 74 7.75 13.63 5.67
CA ASN A 74 8.14 13.55 7.08
C ASN A 74 9.44 14.33 7.39
N GLY A 75 10.17 14.81 6.38
CA GLY A 75 11.48 15.47 6.52
C GLY A 75 12.66 14.61 6.05
N GLY A 76 12.42 13.44 5.47
CA GLY A 76 13.47 12.53 5.02
C GLY A 76 14.34 12.03 6.18
N GLU A 77 15.66 11.96 5.98
CA GLU A 77 16.62 11.56 7.02
C GLU A 77 16.63 12.49 8.23
N HIS A 78 16.25 13.76 8.04
CA HIS A 78 16.18 14.75 9.12
C HIS A 78 14.78 14.84 9.73
N GLY A 79 13.84 14.02 9.26
CA GLY A 79 12.56 13.83 9.90
C GLY A 79 12.70 13.11 11.24
N ARG A 80 11.59 12.99 11.96
CA ARG A 80 11.53 12.24 13.22
C ARG A 80 10.42 11.21 13.20
N ASP A 81 10.70 10.05 13.79
CA ASP A 81 9.71 9.01 14.10
C ASP A 81 8.88 8.59 12.89
N PHE A 82 9.48 8.51 11.69
CA PHE A 82 8.73 8.27 10.45
C PHE A 82 7.86 7.04 10.56
N LEU A 83 8.46 5.90 10.90
CA LEU A 83 7.77 4.63 10.91
C LEU A 83 6.70 4.57 12.00
N LYS A 84 6.95 5.16 13.17
CA LYS A 84 5.97 5.23 14.27
C LYS A 84 4.74 6.02 13.85
N ARG A 85 4.94 7.21 13.28
CA ARG A 85 3.86 8.07 12.78
C ARG A 85 3.09 7.41 11.64
N PHE A 86 3.82 6.81 10.70
CA PHE A 86 3.22 6.11 9.57
C PHE A 86 2.30 4.98 10.03
N ILE A 87 2.80 4.07 10.88
CA ILE A 87 2.01 2.93 11.39
C ILE A 87 0.81 3.41 12.21
N ALA A 88 1.01 4.38 13.11
CA ALA A 88 -0.06 4.93 13.94
C ALA A 88 -1.18 5.59 13.11
N LEU A 89 -0.85 6.21 11.98
CA LEU A 89 -1.82 6.78 11.05
C LEU A 89 -2.44 5.73 10.12
N TYR A 90 -1.69 4.71 9.72
CA TYR A 90 -2.14 3.71 8.76
C TYR A 90 -3.41 3.00 9.24
N LEU A 91 -3.43 2.53 10.49
CA LEU A 91 -4.58 1.80 11.03
C LEU A 91 -5.91 2.59 10.96
N PRO A 92 -6.05 3.78 11.58
CA PRO A 92 -7.31 4.52 11.55
C PRO A 92 -7.67 5.00 10.14
N VAL A 93 -6.69 5.39 9.31
CA VAL A 93 -6.94 5.79 7.92
C VAL A 93 -7.50 4.62 7.12
N THR A 94 -6.92 3.42 7.27
CA THR A 94 -7.38 2.22 6.59
C THR A 94 -8.79 1.82 7.03
N ILE A 95 -9.08 1.79 8.34
CA ILE A 95 -10.43 1.49 8.85
C ILE A 95 -11.48 2.44 8.25
N GLN A 96 -11.23 3.75 8.30
CA GLN A 96 -12.14 4.75 7.73
C GLN A 96 -12.31 4.58 6.22
N SER A 97 -11.23 4.25 5.52
CA SER A 97 -11.26 4.05 4.06
C SER A 97 -12.02 2.77 3.70
N LEU A 98 -11.84 1.69 4.46
CA LEU A 98 -12.57 0.43 4.25
C LEU A 98 -14.08 0.63 4.33
N VAL A 99 -14.58 1.36 5.32
CA VAL A 99 -16.02 1.64 5.43
C VAL A 99 -16.56 2.34 4.17
N ILE A 100 -15.84 3.35 3.67
CA ILE A 100 -16.22 4.09 2.47
C ILE A 100 -16.18 3.19 1.23
N PHE A 101 -15.09 2.45 1.04
CA PHE A 101 -14.90 1.63 -0.15
C PHE A 101 -15.75 0.37 -0.17
N ILE A 102 -16.12 -0.20 0.99
CA ILE A 102 -17.13 -1.27 1.04
C ILE A 102 -18.47 -0.75 0.54
N ALA A 103 -18.90 0.43 0.98
CA ALA A 103 -20.15 1.03 0.50
C ALA A 103 -20.11 1.28 -1.03
N ILE A 104 -18.98 1.79 -1.54
CA ILE A 104 -18.78 2.00 -2.99
C ILE A 104 -18.81 0.66 -3.73
N ALA A 105 -18.10 -0.36 -3.23
CA ALA A 105 -18.05 -1.68 -3.86
C ALA A 105 -19.46 -2.31 -3.95
N VAL A 106 -20.26 -2.24 -2.88
CA VAL A 106 -21.64 -2.73 -2.87
C VAL A 106 -22.48 -2.05 -3.97
N VAL A 107 -22.35 -0.73 -4.12
CA VAL A 107 -23.07 0.01 -5.17
C VAL A 107 -22.59 -0.40 -6.57
N ILE A 108 -21.28 -0.54 -6.78
CA ILE A 108 -20.71 -0.96 -8.06
C ILE A 108 -21.22 -2.36 -8.43
N GLU A 109 -21.15 -3.32 -7.51
CA GLU A 109 -21.60 -4.69 -7.74
C GLU A 109 -23.11 -4.77 -7.99
N ALA A 110 -23.92 -3.94 -7.31
CA ALA A 110 -25.37 -3.86 -7.55
C ALA A 110 -25.70 -3.32 -8.96
N LEU A 111 -24.88 -2.41 -9.50
CA LEU A 111 -25.06 -1.83 -10.83
C LEU A 111 -24.42 -2.69 -11.94
N LEU A 112 -23.51 -3.60 -11.59
CA LEU A 112 -22.72 -4.37 -12.55
C LEU A 112 -23.59 -5.11 -13.59
N PRO A 113 -24.67 -5.84 -13.22
CA PRO A 113 -25.49 -6.55 -14.20
C PRO A 113 -26.15 -5.63 -15.23
N MET A 114 -26.51 -4.40 -14.85
CA MET A 114 -27.11 -3.43 -15.76
C MET A 114 -26.09 -2.92 -16.78
N LEU A 115 -24.82 -2.79 -16.38
CA LEU A 115 -23.74 -2.28 -17.24
C LEU A 115 -23.20 -3.35 -18.18
N THR A 116 -23.30 -4.63 -17.83
CA THR A 116 -22.68 -5.73 -18.56
C THR A 116 -23.65 -6.64 -19.30
N VAL A 117 -24.97 -6.37 -19.24
CA VAL A 117 -26.04 -7.22 -19.80
C VAL A 117 -25.85 -7.62 -21.27
N ASN A 118 -25.20 -6.77 -22.08
CA ASN A 118 -24.98 -7.00 -23.51
C ASN A 118 -23.55 -7.41 -23.86
N MET A 119 -22.70 -7.68 -22.86
CA MET A 119 -21.32 -8.11 -23.08
C MET A 119 -21.26 -9.62 -23.30
N ASP A 120 -20.41 -10.05 -24.23
CA ASP A 120 -20.01 -11.44 -24.29
C ASP A 120 -19.06 -11.82 -23.14
N GLU A 121 -18.76 -13.10 -23.00
CA GLU A 121 -17.93 -13.62 -21.91
C GLU A 121 -16.51 -13.04 -21.92
N ALA A 122 -15.93 -12.83 -23.09
CA ALA A 122 -14.57 -12.30 -23.22
C ALA A 122 -14.50 -10.82 -22.81
N ALA A 123 -15.45 -10.02 -23.27
CA ALA A 123 -15.58 -8.62 -22.92
C ALA A 123 -15.91 -8.44 -21.43
N LEU A 124 -16.78 -9.28 -20.87
CA LEU A 124 -17.11 -9.29 -19.45
C LEU A 124 -15.86 -9.56 -18.61
N LYS A 125 -15.10 -10.62 -18.94
CA LYS A 125 -13.87 -10.97 -18.21
C LYS A 125 -12.86 -9.83 -18.25
N GLN A 126 -12.61 -9.25 -19.42
CA GLN A 126 -11.68 -8.13 -19.54
C GLN A 126 -12.14 -6.92 -18.73
N PHE A 127 -13.44 -6.60 -18.77
CA PHE A 127 -14.03 -5.50 -18.01
C PHE A 127 -13.86 -5.72 -16.50
N THR A 128 -14.18 -6.91 -15.99
CA THR A 128 -14.05 -7.22 -14.56
C THR A 128 -12.60 -7.15 -14.08
N THR A 129 -11.65 -7.68 -14.87
CA THR A 129 -10.22 -7.60 -14.55
C THR A 129 -9.75 -6.14 -14.45
N ILE A 130 -10.12 -5.29 -15.42
CA ILE A 130 -9.74 -3.86 -15.40
C ILE A 130 -10.41 -3.15 -14.23
N LYS A 131 -11.70 -3.41 -13.98
CA LYS A 131 -12.45 -2.85 -12.85
C LYS A 131 -11.76 -3.17 -11.53
N ASP A 132 -11.45 -4.44 -11.27
CA ASP A 132 -10.87 -4.91 -10.02
C ASP A 132 -9.48 -4.31 -9.79
N LEU A 133 -8.61 -4.36 -10.81
CA LEU A 133 -7.27 -3.77 -10.73
C LEU A 133 -7.34 -2.25 -10.50
N SER A 134 -8.24 -1.56 -11.20
CA SER A 134 -8.43 -0.11 -11.03
C SER A 134 -8.92 0.23 -9.62
N PHE A 135 -9.87 -0.55 -9.11
CA PHE A 135 -10.42 -0.36 -7.77
C PHE A 135 -9.36 -0.56 -6.68
N GLU A 136 -8.55 -1.62 -6.81
CA GLU A 136 -7.41 -1.89 -5.94
C GLU A 136 -6.43 -0.70 -5.89
N VAL A 137 -6.03 -0.18 -7.06
CA VAL A 137 -5.11 0.97 -7.16
C VAL A 137 -5.70 2.23 -6.53
N ILE A 138 -6.98 2.52 -6.79
CA ILE A 138 -7.66 3.70 -6.25
C ILE A 138 -7.68 3.65 -4.73
N ILE A 139 -8.02 2.50 -4.13
CA ILE A 139 -8.01 2.32 -2.68
C ILE A 139 -6.61 2.55 -2.11
N SER A 140 -5.60 1.86 -2.66
CA SER A 140 -4.20 2.00 -2.22
C SER A 140 -3.76 3.46 -2.27
N CYS A 141 -3.99 4.13 -3.40
CA CYS A 141 -3.61 5.53 -3.59
C CYS A 141 -4.34 6.45 -2.61
N TYR A 142 -5.64 6.25 -2.39
CA TYR A 142 -6.42 7.05 -1.45
C TYR A 142 -5.89 6.93 -0.01
N ILE A 143 -5.61 5.71 0.45
CA ILE A 143 -5.06 5.46 1.78
C ILE A 143 -3.70 6.14 1.93
N TYR A 144 -2.77 5.89 1.01
CA TYR A 144 -1.44 6.49 1.08
C TYR A 144 -1.47 8.01 0.98
N TRP A 145 -2.31 8.57 0.11
CA TRP A 145 -2.50 10.01 -0.01
C TRP A 145 -3.03 10.65 1.28
N ARG A 146 -3.97 9.99 1.97
CA ARG A 146 -4.47 10.45 3.26
C ARG A 146 -3.37 10.47 4.32
N ILE A 147 -2.54 9.45 4.38
CA ILE A 147 -1.39 9.39 5.30
C ILE A 147 -0.38 10.47 4.96
N PHE A 148 -0.08 10.66 3.67
CA PHE A 148 0.79 11.73 3.17
C PHE A 148 0.33 13.11 3.65
N LYS A 149 -0.97 13.42 3.49
CA LYS A 149 -1.55 14.68 3.97
C LYS A 149 -1.45 14.83 5.48
N ALA A 150 -1.73 13.77 6.23
CA ALA A 150 -1.64 13.79 7.69
C ALA A 150 -0.21 14.07 8.17
N ILE A 151 0.79 13.40 7.58
CA ILE A 151 2.20 13.64 7.89
C ILE A 151 2.65 15.06 7.53
N LYS A 152 2.24 15.57 6.36
CA LYS A 152 2.49 16.98 6.01
C LYS A 152 1.94 17.94 7.04
N ARG A 153 0.71 17.71 7.52
CA ARG A 153 0.07 18.57 8.53
C ARG A 153 0.79 18.52 9.87
N ILE A 154 1.28 17.36 10.29
CA ILE A 154 2.07 17.21 11.53
C ILE A 154 3.36 18.05 11.50
N ASN A 155 3.94 18.23 10.32
CA ASN A 155 5.19 18.97 10.14
C ASN A 155 4.99 20.45 9.79
N GLN A 156 3.75 20.91 9.62
CA GLN A 156 3.45 22.33 9.49
C GLN A 156 3.45 22.99 10.87
N PRO A 157 3.96 24.22 11.02
CA PRO A 157 3.81 24.99 12.25
C PRO A 157 2.33 25.10 12.59
N GLN A 158 1.95 24.85 13.84
CA GLN A 158 0.58 25.11 14.28
C GLN A 158 0.30 26.61 14.08
N GLN A 159 -0.66 26.95 13.23
CA GLN A 159 -1.24 28.28 13.23
C GLN A 159 -1.94 28.42 14.58
N SER A 160 -1.35 29.22 15.45
CA SER A 160 -1.89 29.61 16.76
C SER A 160 -2.79 30.83 16.60
#